data_AF-A0A5J9V731-F1
#
_entry.id   AF-A0A5J9V731-F1
#
_cell.length_a   1.000
_cell.length_b   1.000
_cell.length_c   1.000
_cell.angle_alpha   90.00
_cell.angle_beta   90.00
_cell.angle_gamma   90.00
#
_symmetry.space_group_name_H-M   'P 1'
#
loop_
_entity.id
_entity.type
_entity.pdbx_description
1 polymer ?
#
loop_
_entity_poly.entity_id
_entity_poly.type
_entity_poly.pdbx_seq_one_letter_code
_entity_poly.pdbx_strand_id
1 'polypeptide(L)'
;MEPRRRWAWPAAVVTAVATVVIASAIAADLVEERLSVGMTLLPDAASTGAVCLDGSPPAYHLHRGSGGGARSWLLQFEGGGWCNDVPSCAERAGTRRGSTRLMTKLEVFSGILSNSPAMNPDYYNWNRVKLRYCDGGSFSGDSVYRSGSSVLYFRGQRIWEAIITDLLSKGLANAEKVLLSGCSAGGLATFFHCDDLKDRLGGAVTVKCLSDAGFFLDLTDISGNNTIRQFFSSLVTLQGVQKNLNKDCLNSTDYPYLCFFPQYALPNIRTPYFILNSAYDVYQFHHIFVPPSSDTRGRWSRCKSDPGACSTSQITTLQGMRTSMLTALEQFEAEPKVGMFINSCFAHCQSELQDTWFAPNSPMIRNKVFIIYQNKLYLHAPFQLATDGALVNMMEFQKIAEVVGDWYFESGAAKAIDCAYPCDSTCHNIIPSDQVIRIADFGQMITLMPNSDGTSGVQSGSQFCTIMIVYLYVLLIVSQFI
;
A
#
# COMPACT_ATOMS: atom_id res chain seq x y z
N MET A 1 -45.00 -54.82 37.35
CA MET A 1 -45.33 -53.69 36.45
C MET A 1 -44.69 -52.45 37.04
N GLU A 2 -43.56 -52.03 36.49
CA GLU A 2 -42.83 -50.84 36.92
C GLU A 2 -42.79 -49.88 35.73
N PRO A 3 -43.17 -48.60 35.89
CA PRO A 3 -43.38 -47.72 34.74
C PRO A 3 -42.04 -47.21 34.20
N ARG A 4 -41.86 -47.37 32.88
CA ARG A 4 -40.75 -46.77 32.10
C ARG A 4 -40.76 -45.25 32.29
N ARG A 5 -39.74 -44.70 32.95
CA ARG A 5 -39.46 -43.26 32.96
C ARG A 5 -39.15 -42.79 31.53
N ARG A 6 -40.11 -42.13 30.88
CA ARG A 6 -39.86 -41.31 29.70
C ARG A 6 -39.12 -40.05 30.17
N TRP A 7 -37.89 -39.87 29.72
CA TRP A 7 -37.15 -38.63 29.87
C TRP A 7 -37.78 -37.59 28.93
N ALA A 8 -38.71 -36.80 29.46
CA ALA A 8 -39.18 -35.60 28.77
C ALA A 8 -38.17 -34.47 29.05
N TRP A 9 -37.43 -34.07 28.02
CA TRP A 9 -36.63 -32.85 28.10
C TRP A 9 -37.59 -31.65 28.23
N PRO A 10 -37.38 -30.71 29.17
CA PRO A 10 -38.17 -29.50 29.25
C PRO A 10 -38.11 -28.77 27.90
N ALA A 11 -39.23 -28.26 27.40
CA ALA A 11 -39.30 -27.54 26.12
C ALA A 11 -38.21 -26.45 26.01
N ALA A 12 -37.87 -25.79 27.13
CA ALA A 12 -36.79 -24.80 27.22
C ALA A 12 -35.40 -25.32 26.83
N VAL A 13 -35.09 -26.60 27.10
CA VAL A 13 -33.79 -27.20 26.73
C VAL A 13 -33.74 -27.50 25.24
N VAL A 14 -34.86 -27.93 24.65
CA VAL A 14 -34.97 -28.15 23.19
C VAL A 14 -34.85 -26.82 22.45
N THR A 15 -35.47 -25.74 22.95
CA THR A 15 -35.35 -24.41 22.36
C THR A 15 -33.94 -23.85 22.48
N ALA A 16 -33.27 -24.04 23.61
CA ALA A 16 -31.89 -23.59 23.83
C ALA A 16 -30.88 -24.36 22.97
N VAL A 17 -31.07 -25.66 22.79
CA VAL A 17 -30.21 -26.46 21.89
C VAL A 17 -30.48 -26.10 20.43
N ALA A 18 -31.73 -25.85 20.04
CA ALA A 18 -32.06 -25.41 18.69
C ALA A 18 -31.51 -24.00 18.38
N THR A 19 -31.57 -23.04 19.32
CA THR A 19 -30.98 -21.71 19.13
C THR A 19 -29.45 -21.76 19.11
N VAL A 20 -28.82 -22.62 19.92
CA VAL A 20 -27.36 -22.82 19.88
C VAL A 20 -26.93 -23.48 18.58
N VAL A 21 -27.66 -24.51 18.10
CA VAL A 21 -27.36 -25.19 16.82
C VAL A 21 -27.55 -24.26 15.62
N ILE A 22 -28.61 -23.44 15.63
CA ILE A 22 -28.84 -22.41 14.61
C ILE A 22 -27.79 -21.30 14.71
N ALA A 23 -27.42 -20.84 15.91
CA ALA A 23 -26.35 -19.86 16.08
C ALA A 23 -24.98 -20.41 15.64
N SER A 24 -24.70 -21.70 15.87
CA SER A 24 -23.48 -22.33 15.38
C SER A 24 -23.51 -22.61 13.87
N ALA A 25 -24.68 -22.85 13.26
CA ALA A 25 -24.83 -22.95 11.82
C ALA A 25 -24.71 -21.57 11.12
N ILE A 26 -25.21 -20.50 11.77
CA ILE A 26 -25.02 -19.11 11.30
C ILE A 26 -23.57 -18.66 11.49
N ALA A 27 -22.88 -19.13 12.52
CA ALA A 27 -21.45 -18.87 12.73
C ALA A 27 -20.53 -19.70 11.81
N ALA A 28 -21.02 -20.81 11.25
CA ALA A 28 -20.25 -21.73 10.41
C ALA A 28 -20.35 -21.44 8.89
N ASP A 29 -21.09 -20.41 8.46
CA ASP A 29 -21.32 -20.10 7.04
C ASP A 29 -20.83 -18.70 6.59
N LEU A 30 -19.95 -18.05 7.34
CA LEU A 30 -19.12 -16.95 6.81
C LEU A 30 -17.74 -17.48 6.42
N VAL A 31 -17.71 -18.45 5.50
CA VAL A 31 -16.53 -18.61 4.65
C VAL A 31 -16.52 -17.36 3.77
N GLU A 32 -15.71 -16.38 4.18
CA GLU A 32 -15.46 -15.16 3.42
C GLU A 32 -15.02 -15.56 2.01
N GLU A 33 -15.88 -15.34 1.00
CA GLU A 33 -15.57 -15.67 -0.38
C GLU A 33 -14.45 -14.75 -0.85
N ARG A 34 -13.21 -15.22 -0.75
CA ARG A 34 -12.01 -14.45 -1.13
C ARG A 34 -12.05 -14.18 -2.63
N LEU A 35 -12.23 -12.91 -3.00
CA LEU A 35 -12.22 -12.48 -4.39
C LEU A 35 -10.82 -12.70 -5.00
N SER A 36 -10.66 -13.79 -5.75
CA SER A 36 -9.43 -14.11 -6.47
C SER A 36 -9.54 -13.67 -7.93
N VAL A 37 -8.66 -12.77 -8.35
CA VAL A 37 -8.72 -12.15 -9.69
C VAL A 37 -7.56 -12.66 -10.54
N GLY A 38 -7.88 -13.10 -11.77
CA GLY A 38 -6.89 -13.61 -12.73
C GLY A 38 -5.98 -12.52 -13.31
N MET A 39 -4.73 -12.89 -13.58
CA MET A 39 -3.74 -12.04 -14.23
C MET A 39 -4.05 -11.89 -15.73
N THR A 40 -4.04 -10.66 -16.20
CA THR A 40 -4.02 -10.29 -17.62
C THR A 40 -2.59 -9.93 -18.00
N LEU A 41 -1.97 -10.73 -18.88
CA LEU A 41 -0.66 -10.45 -19.47
C LEU A 41 -0.83 -9.60 -20.74
N LEU A 42 0.12 -8.72 -21.01
CA LEU A 42 0.18 -7.92 -22.23
C LEU A 42 1.38 -8.34 -23.10
N PRO A 43 1.32 -9.49 -23.79
CA PRO A 43 2.44 -9.99 -24.60
C PRO A 43 2.85 -9.02 -25.70
N ASP A 44 1.88 -8.36 -26.34
CA ASP A 44 2.13 -7.43 -27.44
C ASP A 44 2.86 -6.15 -26.99
N ALA A 45 2.80 -5.81 -25.69
CA ALA A 45 3.52 -4.67 -25.11
C ALA A 45 5.05 -4.84 -25.19
N ALA A 46 5.55 -6.08 -25.33
CA ALA A 46 6.96 -6.32 -25.55
C ALA A 46 7.46 -5.70 -26.87
N SER A 47 6.59 -5.59 -27.89
CA SER A 47 6.92 -4.97 -29.18
C SER A 47 7.21 -3.47 -29.08
N THR A 48 6.62 -2.80 -28.08
CA THR A 48 6.89 -1.38 -27.77
C THR A 48 7.96 -1.22 -26.68
N GLY A 49 8.61 -2.32 -26.28
CA GLY A 49 9.67 -2.34 -25.28
C GLY A 49 9.18 -2.25 -23.83
N ALA A 50 7.88 -2.38 -23.57
CA ALA A 50 7.31 -2.50 -22.24
C ALA A 50 7.48 -3.94 -21.75
N VAL A 51 8.48 -4.16 -20.91
CA VAL A 51 8.85 -5.48 -20.36
C VAL A 51 9.40 -5.34 -18.94
N CYS A 52 9.24 -6.36 -18.12
CA CYS A 52 9.85 -6.46 -16.80
C CYS A 52 11.38 -6.52 -16.85
N LEU A 53 12.05 -6.47 -15.69
CA LEU A 53 13.51 -6.52 -15.57
C LEU A 53 14.14 -7.67 -16.38
N ASP A 54 13.50 -8.85 -16.43
CA ASP A 54 13.94 -10.04 -17.16
C ASP A 54 13.49 -10.12 -18.65
N GLY A 55 12.79 -9.10 -19.14
CA GLY A 55 12.22 -9.07 -20.49
C GLY A 55 10.85 -9.74 -20.64
N SER A 56 10.24 -10.27 -19.58
CA SER A 56 8.86 -10.79 -19.64
C SER A 56 7.82 -9.67 -19.80
N PRO A 57 6.65 -9.92 -20.43
CA PRO A 57 5.65 -8.88 -20.63
C PRO A 57 5.01 -8.42 -19.31
N PRO A 58 4.50 -7.17 -19.24
CA PRO A 58 3.81 -6.67 -18.06
C PRO A 58 2.44 -7.32 -17.86
N ALA A 59 1.90 -7.13 -16.67
CA ALA A 59 0.62 -7.69 -16.27
C ALA A 59 -0.16 -6.79 -15.31
N TYR A 60 -1.47 -7.01 -15.25
CA TYR A 60 -2.34 -6.47 -14.22
C TYR A 60 -3.48 -7.45 -13.92
N HIS A 61 -4.23 -7.22 -12.84
CA HIS A 61 -5.47 -7.93 -12.53
C HIS A 61 -6.62 -6.95 -12.63
N LEU A 62 -7.77 -7.34 -13.19
CA LEU A 62 -8.93 -6.47 -13.34
C LEU A 62 -10.20 -7.19 -12.89
N HIS A 63 -10.88 -6.61 -11.91
CA HIS A 63 -12.22 -6.97 -11.51
C HIS A 63 -13.20 -5.87 -11.93
N ARG A 64 -14.27 -6.22 -12.64
CA ARG A 64 -15.21 -5.24 -13.21
C ARG A 64 -16.11 -4.61 -12.17
N GLY A 65 -16.44 -3.35 -12.40
CA GLY A 65 -17.43 -2.61 -11.62
C GLY A 65 -18.86 -2.99 -12.00
N SER A 66 -19.82 -2.58 -11.17
CA SER A 66 -21.24 -2.86 -11.35
C SER A 66 -22.11 -1.67 -10.92
N GLY A 67 -23.35 -1.62 -11.40
CA GLY A 67 -24.31 -0.57 -11.06
C GLY A 67 -23.75 0.85 -11.27
N GLY A 68 -23.95 1.72 -10.28
CA GLY A 68 -23.44 3.10 -10.32
C GLY A 68 -21.91 3.23 -10.36
N GLY A 69 -21.15 2.19 -9.98
CA GLY A 69 -19.69 2.17 -10.04
C GLY A 69 -19.11 1.66 -11.37
N ALA A 70 -19.95 1.27 -12.34
CA ALA A 70 -19.49 0.70 -13.61
C ALA A 70 -18.62 1.65 -14.45
N ARG A 71 -18.77 2.96 -14.27
CA ARG A 71 -17.93 4.02 -14.89
C ARG A 71 -16.89 4.61 -13.94
N SER A 72 -16.68 4.00 -12.77
CA SER A 72 -15.68 4.42 -11.80
C SER A 72 -14.53 3.40 -11.75
N TRP A 73 -13.31 3.88 -11.54
CA TRP A 73 -12.09 3.08 -11.65
C TRP A 73 -11.14 3.33 -10.47
N LEU A 74 -10.66 2.24 -9.86
CA LEU A 74 -9.59 2.24 -8.88
C LEU A 74 -8.40 1.51 -9.49
N LEU A 75 -7.29 2.23 -9.70
CA LEU A 75 -6.04 1.69 -10.22
C LEU A 75 -5.04 1.60 -9.07
N GLN A 76 -4.70 0.40 -8.62
CA GLN A 76 -3.82 0.14 -7.48
C GLN A 76 -2.46 -0.37 -7.96
N PHE A 77 -1.38 0.40 -7.76
CA PHE A 77 -0.03 -0.09 -7.98
C PHE A 77 0.39 -1.10 -6.90
N GLU A 78 0.97 -2.21 -7.33
CA GLU A 78 1.72 -3.11 -6.44
C GLU A 78 3.02 -2.44 -5.96
N GLY A 79 3.35 -2.58 -4.68
CA GLY A 79 4.64 -2.18 -4.12
C GLY A 79 5.67 -3.31 -4.06
N GLY A 80 6.83 -3.06 -3.46
CA GLY A 80 7.81 -4.11 -3.17
C GLY A 80 9.28 -3.68 -3.30
N GLY A 81 9.65 -2.54 -2.76
CA GLY A 81 11.03 -2.05 -2.79
C GLY A 81 11.55 -1.74 -4.21
N TRP A 82 12.86 -1.71 -4.37
CA TRP A 82 13.54 -1.25 -5.59
C TRP A 82 14.84 -2.02 -5.84
N CYS A 83 15.62 -1.60 -6.83
CA CYS A 83 17.03 -1.94 -6.95
C CYS A 83 17.78 -0.72 -7.52
N ASN A 84 19.00 -0.47 -7.09
CA ASN A 84 19.74 0.77 -7.41
C ASN A 84 21.12 0.52 -8.03
N ASP A 85 21.54 -0.74 -8.13
CA ASP A 85 22.78 -1.15 -8.81
C ASP A 85 22.53 -2.38 -9.70
N VAL A 86 23.45 -2.65 -10.62
CA VAL A 86 23.32 -3.77 -11.58
C VAL A 86 23.21 -5.13 -10.86
N PRO A 87 24.04 -5.47 -9.85
CA PRO A 87 23.92 -6.73 -9.12
C PRO A 87 22.56 -6.94 -8.45
N SER A 88 22.08 -5.97 -7.67
CA SER A 88 20.77 -6.06 -6.99
C SER A 88 19.62 -6.15 -7.98
N CYS A 89 19.69 -5.41 -9.10
CA CYS A 89 18.69 -5.50 -10.16
C CYS A 89 18.72 -6.83 -10.92
N ALA A 90 19.91 -7.42 -11.13
CA ALA A 90 20.04 -8.73 -11.75
C ALA A 90 19.48 -9.84 -10.86
N GLU A 91 19.74 -9.79 -9.55
CA GLU A 91 19.13 -10.72 -8.60
C GLU A 91 17.61 -10.56 -8.60
N ARG A 92 17.13 -9.33 -8.52
CA ARG A 92 15.69 -9.01 -8.54
C ARG A 92 14.99 -9.51 -9.80
N ALA A 93 15.64 -9.45 -10.97
CA ALA A 93 15.13 -9.98 -12.23
C ALA A 93 14.79 -11.48 -12.15
N GLY A 94 15.52 -12.23 -11.31
CA GLY A 94 15.28 -13.65 -11.03
C GLY A 94 14.16 -13.95 -10.04
N THR A 95 13.34 -12.96 -9.66
CA THR A 95 12.26 -13.12 -8.67
C THR A 95 10.90 -12.70 -9.23
N ARG A 96 9.82 -12.93 -8.45
CA ARG A 96 8.47 -12.42 -8.75
C ARG A 96 8.41 -10.88 -8.88
N ARG A 97 9.42 -10.16 -8.39
CA ARG A 97 9.52 -8.69 -8.44
C ARG A 97 10.27 -8.16 -9.66
N GLY A 98 10.75 -9.04 -10.53
CA GLY A 98 11.44 -8.68 -11.77
C GLY A 98 11.00 -9.50 -12.99
N SER A 99 10.11 -10.49 -12.80
CA SER A 99 9.60 -11.34 -13.86
C SER A 99 8.14 -11.73 -13.65
N THR A 100 7.27 -11.47 -14.62
CA THR A 100 5.90 -12.01 -14.60
C THR A 100 5.86 -13.52 -14.75
N ARG A 101 6.92 -14.16 -15.23
CA ARG A 101 7.04 -15.63 -15.29
C ARG A 101 7.01 -16.25 -13.90
N LEU A 102 7.49 -15.52 -12.89
CA LEU A 102 7.62 -15.96 -11.50
C LEU A 102 6.52 -15.40 -10.57
N MET A 103 5.57 -14.62 -11.12
CA MET A 103 4.43 -14.11 -10.37
C MET A 103 3.29 -15.12 -10.28
N THR A 104 2.57 -15.09 -9.15
CA THR A 104 1.28 -15.77 -8.99
C THR A 104 0.29 -15.27 -10.03
N LYS A 105 -0.50 -16.18 -10.61
CA LYS A 105 -1.48 -15.84 -11.66
C LYS A 105 -2.82 -15.39 -11.10
N LEU A 106 -3.03 -15.58 -9.81
CA LEU A 106 -4.18 -15.11 -9.05
C LEU A 106 -3.70 -14.09 -8.02
N GLU A 107 -4.49 -13.05 -7.83
CA GLU A 107 -4.32 -12.06 -6.77
C GLU A 107 -5.61 -11.98 -5.96
N VAL A 108 -5.50 -11.98 -4.63
CA VAL A 108 -6.66 -11.81 -3.75
C VAL A 108 -6.91 -10.32 -3.56
N PHE A 109 -8.11 -9.86 -3.85
CA PHE A 109 -8.51 -8.47 -3.65
C PHE A 109 -9.14 -8.31 -2.26
N SER A 110 -8.51 -7.46 -1.43
CA SER A 110 -8.91 -7.15 -0.05
C SER A 110 -8.80 -5.65 0.23
N GLY A 111 -9.28 -5.19 1.38
CA GLY A 111 -9.23 -3.78 1.76
C GLY A 111 -9.91 -2.90 0.70
N ILE A 112 -9.22 -1.86 0.24
CA ILE A 112 -9.67 -0.94 -0.80
C ILE A 112 -10.02 -1.62 -2.14
N LEU A 113 -9.55 -2.85 -2.39
CA LEU A 113 -9.89 -3.63 -3.59
C LEU A 113 -11.05 -4.61 -3.38
N SER A 114 -11.55 -4.80 -2.16
CA SER A 114 -12.65 -5.73 -1.87
C SER A 114 -13.92 -5.36 -2.65
N ASN A 115 -14.74 -6.37 -3.00
CA ASN A 115 -16.07 -6.23 -3.60
C ASN A 115 -17.22 -6.30 -2.62
N SER A 116 -16.93 -6.44 -1.34
CA SER A 116 -17.93 -6.37 -0.29
C SER A 116 -18.11 -4.92 0.16
N PRO A 117 -19.33 -4.35 0.13
CA PRO A 117 -19.60 -3.03 0.69
C PRO A 117 -19.34 -2.97 2.21
N ALA A 118 -19.42 -4.11 2.91
CA ALA A 118 -19.08 -4.18 4.34
C ALA A 118 -17.56 -4.04 4.60
N MET A 119 -16.73 -4.24 3.58
CA MET A 119 -15.27 -4.15 3.67
C MET A 119 -14.70 -2.93 2.97
N ASN A 120 -15.39 -2.46 1.93
CA ASN A 120 -14.96 -1.38 1.05
C ASN A 120 -16.17 -0.50 0.68
N PRO A 121 -16.66 0.33 1.61
CA PRO A 121 -17.98 0.97 1.49
C PRO A 121 -18.12 1.84 0.22
N ASP A 122 -17.03 2.49 -0.18
CA ASP A 122 -17.02 3.51 -1.24
C ASP A 122 -16.66 2.96 -2.62
N TYR A 123 -15.78 1.97 -2.69
CA TYR A 123 -15.17 1.51 -3.94
C TYR A 123 -15.55 0.07 -4.33
N TYR A 124 -16.40 -0.63 -3.54
CA TYR A 124 -16.74 -2.04 -3.75
C TYR A 124 -17.39 -2.38 -5.11
N ASN A 125 -18.01 -1.40 -5.76
CA ASN A 125 -18.67 -1.60 -7.06
C ASN A 125 -17.92 -0.93 -8.22
N TRP A 126 -16.69 -0.43 -8.00
CA TRP A 126 -15.86 0.16 -9.04
C TRP A 126 -15.14 -0.90 -9.88
N ASN A 127 -14.67 -0.52 -11.07
CA ASN A 127 -13.65 -1.30 -11.77
C ASN A 127 -12.36 -1.21 -10.94
N ARG A 128 -11.81 -2.34 -10.50
CA ARG A 128 -10.62 -2.37 -9.65
C ARG A 128 -9.50 -3.08 -10.37
N VAL A 129 -8.36 -2.43 -10.45
CA VAL A 129 -7.19 -2.89 -11.17
C VAL A 129 -6.02 -2.97 -10.23
N LYS A 130 -5.30 -4.09 -10.21
CA LYS A 130 -3.99 -4.22 -9.55
C LYS A 130 -2.90 -4.27 -10.61
N LEU A 131 -2.07 -3.24 -10.69
CA LEU A 131 -0.94 -3.16 -11.63
C LEU A 131 0.24 -3.92 -11.05
N ARG A 132 0.76 -4.93 -11.75
CA ARG A 132 1.84 -5.80 -11.22
C ARG A 132 3.20 -5.13 -11.36
N TYR A 133 3.97 -5.18 -10.29
CA TYR A 133 5.25 -4.47 -10.17
C TYR A 133 6.43 -5.38 -10.51
N CYS A 134 7.14 -5.03 -11.58
CA CYS A 134 8.27 -5.83 -12.08
C CYS A 134 9.45 -5.02 -12.64
N ASP A 135 9.48 -3.69 -12.48
CA ASP A 135 10.52 -2.83 -13.05
C ASP A 135 11.60 -2.39 -12.05
N GLY A 136 11.32 -2.46 -10.74
CA GLY A 136 12.28 -2.08 -9.70
C GLY A 136 12.52 -0.58 -9.54
N GLY A 137 11.72 0.28 -10.19
CA GLY A 137 11.87 1.74 -10.19
C GLY A 137 10.55 2.49 -10.02
N SER A 138 9.58 1.93 -9.30
CA SER A 138 8.26 2.58 -9.09
C SER A 138 7.59 3.02 -10.39
N PHE A 139 7.59 2.16 -11.41
CA PHE A 139 6.97 2.44 -12.71
C PHE A 139 7.52 3.69 -13.43
N SER A 140 8.75 4.12 -13.16
CA SER A 140 9.27 5.39 -13.71
C SER A 140 10.56 5.27 -14.52
N GLY A 141 11.23 4.11 -14.52
CA GLY A 141 12.43 3.88 -15.33
C GLY A 141 12.15 3.77 -16.83
N ASP A 142 13.08 4.24 -17.66
CA ASP A 142 13.12 3.91 -19.10
C ASP A 142 14.56 3.89 -19.63
N SER A 143 15.27 2.81 -19.36
CA SER A 143 16.62 2.54 -19.85
C SER A 143 16.86 1.02 -20.01
N VAL A 144 18.01 0.67 -20.58
CA VAL A 144 18.46 -0.72 -20.72
C VAL A 144 19.93 -0.79 -20.37
N TYR A 145 20.27 -1.74 -19.51
CA TYR A 145 21.65 -2.11 -19.27
C TYR A 145 22.01 -3.36 -20.07
N ARG A 146 23.17 -3.35 -20.73
CA ARG A 146 23.70 -4.49 -21.49
C ARG A 146 25.14 -4.77 -21.08
N SER A 147 25.42 -6.01 -20.72
CA SER A 147 26.77 -6.50 -20.45
C SER A 147 26.92 -7.92 -20.98
N GLY A 148 27.66 -8.07 -22.07
CA GLY A 148 27.73 -9.34 -22.81
C GLY A 148 26.36 -9.81 -23.27
N SER A 149 25.97 -11.02 -22.85
CA SER A 149 24.63 -11.60 -23.11
C SER A 149 23.57 -11.17 -22.09
N SER A 150 23.95 -10.54 -20.98
CA SER A 150 23.02 -10.13 -19.93
C SER A 150 22.39 -8.79 -20.28
N VAL A 151 21.06 -8.74 -20.22
CA VAL A 151 20.26 -7.54 -20.46
C VAL A 151 19.33 -7.34 -19.29
N LEU A 152 19.32 -6.13 -18.72
CA LEU A 152 18.32 -5.68 -17.75
C LEU A 152 17.50 -4.56 -18.34
N TYR A 153 16.18 -4.67 -18.18
CA TYR A 153 15.20 -3.74 -18.73
C TYR A 153 14.58 -2.90 -17.61
N PHE A 154 14.95 -1.63 -17.52
CA PHE A 154 14.36 -0.68 -16.58
C PHE A 154 13.23 0.07 -17.30
N ARG A 155 12.04 -0.54 -17.37
CA ARG A 155 10.95 -0.09 -18.27
C ARG A 155 9.66 0.29 -17.56
N GLY A 156 9.76 0.72 -16.30
CA GLY A 156 8.61 1.12 -15.50
C GLY A 156 7.66 2.08 -16.22
N GLN A 157 8.20 3.12 -16.87
CA GLN A 157 7.39 4.10 -17.61
C GLN A 157 6.64 3.45 -18.78
N ARG A 158 7.30 2.57 -19.54
CA ARG A 158 6.69 1.87 -20.68
C ARG A 158 5.64 0.86 -20.23
N ILE A 159 5.86 0.21 -19.09
CA ILE A 159 4.89 -0.70 -18.46
C ILE A 159 3.63 0.06 -18.08
N TRP A 160 3.77 1.21 -17.41
CA TRP A 160 2.65 2.11 -17.11
C TRP A 160 1.87 2.47 -18.37
N GLU A 161 2.55 2.97 -19.40
CA GLU A 161 1.93 3.38 -20.66
C GLU A 161 1.17 2.23 -21.32
N ALA A 162 1.78 1.05 -21.44
CA ALA A 162 1.15 -0.11 -22.05
C ALA A 162 -0.10 -0.58 -21.30
N ILE A 163 -0.05 -0.61 -19.96
CA ILE A 163 -1.20 -0.98 -19.14
C ILE A 163 -2.32 0.04 -19.30
N ILE A 164 -2.03 1.34 -19.22
CA ILE A 164 -3.06 2.38 -19.32
C ILE A 164 -3.68 2.41 -20.71
N THR A 165 -2.90 2.28 -21.78
CA THR A 165 -3.43 2.16 -23.15
C THR A 165 -4.40 0.98 -23.30
N ASP A 166 -4.05 -0.18 -22.75
CA ASP A 166 -4.94 -1.33 -22.78
C ASP A 166 -6.22 -1.12 -21.93
N LEU A 167 -6.10 -0.52 -20.74
CA LEU A 167 -7.26 -0.21 -19.89
C LEU A 167 -8.20 0.83 -20.51
N LEU A 168 -7.65 1.83 -21.22
CA LEU A 168 -8.43 2.82 -21.98
C LEU A 168 -9.36 2.12 -22.98
N SER A 169 -8.83 1.15 -23.73
CA SER A 169 -9.62 0.33 -24.67
C SER A 169 -10.70 -0.52 -23.98
N LYS A 170 -10.46 -0.88 -22.72
CA LYS A 170 -11.34 -1.69 -21.87
C LYS A 170 -12.37 -0.87 -21.10
N GLY A 171 -12.50 0.43 -21.39
CA GLY A 171 -13.55 1.31 -20.87
C GLY A 171 -13.06 2.41 -19.93
N LEU A 172 -11.77 2.44 -19.55
CA LEU A 172 -11.22 3.53 -18.74
C LEU A 172 -11.35 4.88 -19.46
N ALA A 173 -11.33 4.90 -20.79
CA ALA A 173 -11.53 6.11 -21.59
C ALA A 173 -12.91 6.77 -21.36
N ASN A 174 -13.89 6.02 -20.87
CA ASN A 174 -15.24 6.50 -20.58
C ASN A 174 -15.49 6.67 -19.07
N ALA A 175 -14.44 6.68 -18.25
CA ALA A 175 -14.57 6.83 -16.81
C ALA A 175 -15.18 8.19 -16.43
N GLU A 176 -15.93 8.22 -15.34
CA GLU A 176 -16.41 9.46 -14.70
C GLU A 176 -15.56 9.81 -13.48
N LYS A 177 -15.11 8.79 -12.75
CA LYS A 177 -14.37 8.88 -11.50
C LYS A 177 -13.20 7.91 -11.52
N VAL A 178 -12.00 8.38 -11.18
CA VAL A 178 -10.80 7.57 -11.12
C VAL A 178 -10.01 7.88 -9.85
N LEU A 179 -9.70 6.84 -9.09
CA LEU A 179 -8.74 6.88 -7.99
C LEU A 179 -7.48 6.14 -8.44
N LEU A 180 -6.36 6.86 -8.54
CA LEU A 180 -5.04 6.25 -8.72
C LEU A 180 -4.39 6.05 -7.36
N SER A 181 -4.18 4.81 -6.98
CA SER A 181 -3.65 4.42 -5.68
C SER A 181 -2.52 3.41 -5.80
N GLY A 182 -1.88 3.10 -4.68
CA GLY A 182 -0.79 2.14 -4.60
C GLY A 182 -0.18 2.10 -3.21
N CYS A 183 0.50 1.00 -2.90
CA CYS A 183 1.26 0.89 -1.66
C CYS A 183 2.78 0.95 -1.87
N SER A 184 3.55 1.56 -0.97
CA SER A 184 5.01 1.42 -0.86
C SER A 184 5.67 1.98 -2.11
N ALA A 185 6.52 1.22 -2.81
CA ALA A 185 7.03 1.58 -4.14
C ALA A 185 5.89 1.91 -5.14
N GLY A 186 4.74 1.27 -5.03
CA GLY A 186 3.54 1.59 -5.83
C GLY A 186 2.83 2.86 -5.35
N GLY A 187 2.84 3.14 -4.05
CA GLY A 187 2.36 4.40 -3.48
C GLY A 187 3.26 5.56 -3.89
N LEU A 188 4.57 5.32 -3.98
CA LEU A 188 5.52 6.27 -4.54
C LEU A 188 5.25 6.53 -6.03
N ALA A 189 4.91 5.49 -6.79
CA ALA A 189 4.61 5.61 -8.22
C ALA A 189 3.45 6.58 -8.52
N THR A 190 2.48 6.72 -7.60
CA THR A 190 1.37 7.66 -7.83
C THR A 190 1.83 9.12 -7.86
N PHE A 191 2.91 9.51 -7.17
CA PHE A 191 3.46 10.87 -7.29
C PHE A 191 3.98 11.18 -8.71
N PHE A 192 4.39 10.17 -9.46
CA PHE A 192 4.95 10.33 -10.80
C PHE A 192 3.86 10.30 -11.90
N HIS A 193 2.79 9.53 -11.67
CA HIS A 193 1.79 9.22 -12.69
C HIS A 193 0.45 9.93 -12.52
N CYS A 194 0.22 10.62 -11.39
CA CYS A 194 -1.07 11.22 -11.07
C CYS A 194 -1.53 12.26 -12.11
N ASP A 195 -0.68 13.24 -12.40
CA ASP A 195 -1.01 14.30 -13.37
C ASP A 195 -1.04 13.75 -14.82
N ASP A 196 -0.15 12.81 -15.17
CA ASP A 196 -0.18 12.14 -16.49
C ASP A 196 -1.51 11.40 -16.71
N LEU A 197 -2.03 10.70 -15.70
CA LEU A 197 -3.33 10.06 -15.79
C LEU A 197 -4.46 11.07 -15.96
N LYS A 198 -4.44 12.17 -15.21
CA LYS A 198 -5.44 13.24 -15.33
C LYS A 198 -5.43 13.85 -16.73
N ASP A 199 -4.25 14.11 -17.28
CA ASP A 199 -4.09 14.69 -18.61
C ASP A 199 -4.56 13.71 -19.72
N ARG A 200 -4.32 12.40 -19.57
CA ARG A 200 -4.80 11.36 -20.51
C ARG A 200 -6.32 11.19 -20.53
N LEU A 201 -6.98 11.31 -19.38
CA LEU A 201 -8.43 11.13 -19.26
C LEU A 201 -9.22 12.42 -19.57
N GLY A 202 -8.56 13.57 -19.52
CA GLY A 202 -9.15 14.86 -19.87
C GLY A 202 -9.90 15.55 -18.73
N GLY A 203 -10.35 16.78 -19.00
CA GLY A 203 -10.87 17.70 -17.99
C GLY A 203 -12.14 17.23 -17.27
N ALA A 204 -13.06 16.58 -17.97
CA ALA A 204 -14.38 16.20 -17.44
C ALA A 204 -14.36 15.05 -16.42
N VAL A 205 -13.30 14.23 -16.41
CA VAL A 205 -13.18 13.07 -15.50
C VAL A 205 -12.66 13.51 -14.14
N THR A 206 -13.30 13.12 -13.04
CA THR A 206 -12.75 13.33 -11.70
C THR A 206 -11.61 12.34 -11.48
N VAL A 207 -10.37 12.82 -11.41
CA VAL A 207 -9.20 12.02 -11.05
C VAL A 207 -8.68 12.54 -9.72
N LYS A 208 -8.49 11.64 -8.75
CA LYS A 208 -7.79 11.91 -7.50
C LYS A 208 -6.77 10.80 -7.26
N CYS A 209 -5.73 11.08 -6.50
CA CYS A 209 -4.65 10.12 -6.26
C CYS A 209 -4.43 9.87 -4.77
N LEU A 210 -4.09 8.65 -4.40
CA LEU A 210 -3.79 8.26 -3.02
C LEU A 210 -2.45 7.55 -2.97
N SER A 211 -1.58 7.95 -2.04
CA SER A 211 -0.36 7.23 -1.73
C SER A 211 -0.50 6.55 -0.38
N ASP A 212 -0.44 5.22 -0.35
CA ASP A 212 -0.37 4.43 0.88
C ASP A 212 1.08 4.02 1.15
N ALA A 213 1.64 4.42 2.29
CA ALA A 213 3.02 4.13 2.67
C ALA A 213 4.06 4.51 1.60
N GLY A 214 3.73 5.48 0.74
CA GLY A 214 4.57 5.93 -0.36
C GLY A 214 5.32 7.23 -0.08
N PHE A 215 4.97 7.95 1.00
CA PHE A 215 5.67 9.17 1.44
C PHE A 215 6.99 8.84 2.16
N PHE A 216 8.00 8.36 1.43
CA PHE A 216 9.34 8.10 1.97
C PHE A 216 10.09 9.41 2.25
N LEU A 217 10.77 9.45 3.40
CA LEU A 217 11.44 10.66 3.85
C LEU A 217 12.91 10.69 3.41
N ASP A 218 13.36 11.85 2.94
CA ASP A 218 14.77 12.13 2.71
C ASP A 218 15.44 12.52 4.03
N LEU A 219 15.84 11.48 4.79
CA LEU A 219 16.45 11.61 6.11
C LEU A 219 17.77 10.85 6.19
N THR A 220 18.65 11.35 7.05
CA THR A 220 19.81 10.59 7.54
C THR A 220 19.38 9.45 8.44
N ASP A 221 20.11 8.34 8.41
CA ASP A 221 19.97 7.27 9.40
C ASP A 221 20.45 7.70 10.80
N ILE A 222 20.27 6.83 11.80
CA ILE A 222 20.70 7.07 13.19
C ILE A 222 22.22 7.24 13.39
N SER A 223 23.03 6.97 12.36
CA SER A 223 24.48 7.23 12.34
C SER A 223 24.83 8.53 11.58
N GLY A 224 23.84 9.26 11.07
CA GLY A 224 24.02 10.51 10.32
C GLY A 224 24.30 10.32 8.83
N ASN A 225 24.16 9.10 8.28
CA ASN A 225 24.45 8.85 6.87
C ASN A 225 23.20 9.05 6.00
N ASN A 226 23.37 9.64 4.83
CA ASN A 226 22.30 9.89 3.84
C ASN A 226 22.08 8.67 2.92
N THR A 227 21.90 7.48 3.50
CA THR A 227 21.87 6.20 2.77
C THR A 227 20.75 6.14 1.71
N ILE A 228 19.52 6.56 2.06
CA ILE A 228 18.40 6.54 1.11
C ILE A 228 18.59 7.53 -0.04
N ARG A 229 19.18 8.70 0.24
CA ARG A 229 19.46 9.71 -0.79
C ARG A 229 20.44 9.17 -1.83
N GLN A 230 21.51 8.49 -1.39
CA GLN A 230 22.45 7.83 -2.28
C GLN A 230 21.81 6.68 -3.06
N PHE A 231 20.94 5.91 -2.40
CA PHE A 231 20.19 4.83 -3.02
C PHE A 231 19.28 5.34 -4.15
N PHE A 232 18.43 6.34 -3.88
CA PHE A 232 17.56 6.93 -4.91
C PHE A 232 18.32 7.68 -5.99
N SER A 233 19.43 8.36 -5.65
CA SER A 233 20.32 8.96 -6.65
C SER A 233 20.83 7.90 -7.64
N SER A 234 21.36 6.78 -7.13
CA SER A 234 21.88 5.68 -7.94
C SER A 234 20.78 5.03 -8.79
N LEU A 235 19.60 4.81 -8.21
CA LEU A 235 18.43 4.28 -8.91
C LEU A 235 18.01 5.19 -10.07
N VAL A 236 17.84 6.48 -9.81
CA VAL A 236 17.39 7.45 -10.81
C VAL A 236 18.35 7.49 -12.00
N THR A 237 19.66 7.46 -11.73
CA THR A 237 20.70 7.41 -12.76
C THR A 237 20.70 6.08 -13.52
N LEU A 238 20.78 4.94 -12.83
CA LEU A 238 20.88 3.62 -13.45
C LEU A 238 19.67 3.31 -14.33
N GLN A 239 18.47 3.62 -13.83
CA GLN A 239 17.22 3.26 -14.47
C GLN A 239 16.71 4.33 -15.45
N GLY A 240 17.38 5.49 -15.53
CA GLY A 240 17.00 6.57 -16.43
C GLY A 240 15.64 7.19 -16.09
N VAL A 241 15.33 7.31 -14.80
CA VAL A 241 14.04 7.78 -14.28
C VAL A 241 13.83 9.28 -14.51
N GLN A 242 14.91 10.06 -14.44
CA GLN A 242 14.85 11.53 -14.41
C GLN A 242 13.94 12.14 -15.49
N LYS A 243 14.00 11.64 -16.72
CA LYS A 243 13.22 12.17 -17.86
C LYS A 243 11.70 11.98 -17.73
N ASN A 244 11.26 11.11 -16.82
CA ASN A 244 9.86 10.77 -16.58
C ASN A 244 9.32 11.41 -15.29
N LEU A 245 10.14 12.16 -14.54
CA LEU A 245 9.69 12.88 -13.35
C LEU A 245 8.98 14.18 -13.72
N ASN A 246 8.24 14.73 -12.75
CA ASN A 246 7.51 15.98 -12.90
C ASN A 246 8.47 17.13 -13.29
N LYS A 247 8.18 17.79 -14.42
CA LYS A 247 9.05 18.83 -15.00
C LYS A 247 9.18 20.07 -14.11
N ASP A 248 8.11 20.46 -13.41
CA ASP A 248 8.13 21.62 -12.51
C ASP A 248 9.02 21.32 -11.30
N CYS A 249 8.95 20.09 -10.78
CA CYS A 249 9.91 19.64 -9.76
C CYS A 249 11.34 19.68 -10.28
N LEU A 250 11.60 19.12 -11.47
CA LEU A 250 12.95 19.10 -12.06
C LEU A 250 13.52 20.51 -12.27
N ASN A 251 12.67 21.48 -12.60
CA ASN A 251 13.06 22.88 -12.76
C ASN A 251 13.27 23.61 -11.41
N SER A 252 12.81 23.03 -10.29
CA SER A 252 12.93 23.63 -8.96
C SER A 252 14.25 23.31 -8.24
N THR A 253 15.09 22.44 -8.81
CA THR A 253 16.30 21.96 -8.15
C THR A 253 17.44 21.61 -9.12
N ASP A 254 18.68 21.86 -8.70
CA ASP A 254 19.90 21.40 -9.41
C ASP A 254 20.18 19.90 -9.22
N TYR A 255 19.41 19.21 -8.36
CA TYR A 255 19.58 17.80 -8.03
C TYR A 255 18.34 16.99 -8.44
N PRO A 256 18.22 16.58 -9.72
CA PRO A 256 17.01 15.97 -10.27
C PRO A 256 16.50 14.72 -9.53
N TYR A 257 17.40 13.95 -8.91
CA TYR A 257 17.03 12.76 -8.15
C TYR A 257 16.18 13.08 -6.90
N LEU A 258 16.21 14.33 -6.40
CA LEU A 258 15.34 14.75 -5.30
C LEU A 258 13.87 14.67 -5.69
N CYS A 259 13.53 14.84 -6.97
CA CYS A 259 12.16 14.69 -7.47
C CYS A 259 11.63 13.26 -7.45
N PHE A 260 12.47 12.27 -7.12
CA PHE A 260 12.02 10.92 -6.82
C PHE A 260 11.48 10.81 -5.38
N PHE A 261 11.84 11.74 -4.48
CA PHE A 261 11.29 11.77 -3.13
C PHE A 261 9.96 12.56 -3.11
N PRO A 262 8.92 12.04 -2.43
CA PRO A 262 7.62 12.69 -2.26
C PRO A 262 7.68 14.11 -1.71
N GLN A 263 8.63 14.37 -0.79
CA GLN A 263 8.81 15.68 -0.16
C GLN A 263 9.04 16.81 -1.17
N TYR A 264 9.70 16.51 -2.30
CA TYR A 264 9.99 17.47 -3.36
C TYR A 264 9.04 17.34 -4.56
N ALA A 265 8.50 16.14 -4.80
CA ALA A 265 7.56 15.91 -5.90
C ALA A 265 6.17 16.50 -5.63
N LEU A 266 5.62 16.30 -4.42
CA LEU A 266 4.26 16.67 -4.06
C LEU A 266 3.90 18.15 -4.26
N PRO A 267 4.77 19.15 -3.96
CA PRO A 267 4.48 20.56 -4.25
C PRO A 267 4.12 20.86 -5.72
N ASN A 268 4.55 19.99 -6.64
CA ASN A 268 4.43 20.17 -8.07
C ASN A 268 3.29 19.33 -8.70
N ILE A 269 2.48 18.63 -7.88
CA ILE A 269 1.33 17.85 -8.35
C ILE A 269 0.09 18.73 -8.34
N ARG A 270 -0.62 18.79 -9.47
CA ARG A 270 -1.83 19.63 -9.63
C ARG A 270 -3.11 18.91 -9.25
N THR A 271 -3.14 17.60 -9.46
CA THR A 271 -4.30 16.75 -9.21
C THR A 271 -4.50 16.53 -7.71
N PRO A 272 -5.74 16.54 -7.18
CA PRO A 272 -5.99 16.29 -5.75
C PRO A 272 -5.34 15.00 -5.26
N TYR A 273 -4.69 15.08 -4.10
CA TYR A 273 -3.78 14.04 -3.63
C TYR A 273 -4.00 13.68 -2.16
N PHE A 274 -4.04 12.39 -1.80
CA PHE A 274 -4.21 11.91 -0.44
C PHE A 274 -2.99 11.13 0.03
N ILE A 275 -2.56 11.42 1.26
CA ILE A 275 -1.39 10.79 1.88
C ILE A 275 -1.87 9.89 3.01
N LEU A 276 -1.88 8.58 2.78
CA LEU A 276 -2.06 7.58 3.81
C LEU A 276 -0.68 7.08 4.23
N ASN A 277 -0.21 7.44 5.41
CA ASN A 277 1.10 7.00 5.88
C ASN A 277 1.08 6.76 7.38
N SER A 278 1.73 5.70 7.83
CA SER A 278 2.13 5.62 9.23
C SER A 278 3.24 6.64 9.50
N ALA A 279 3.15 7.36 10.62
CA ALA A 279 4.23 8.20 11.13
C ALA A 279 5.48 7.39 11.55
N TYR A 280 5.30 6.09 11.75
CA TYR A 280 6.31 5.11 12.15
C TYR A 280 6.37 3.96 11.12
N ASP A 281 6.31 4.32 9.84
CA ASP A 281 6.31 3.35 8.73
C ASP A 281 7.45 2.33 8.91
N VAL A 282 7.09 1.05 8.96
CA VAL A 282 8.05 0.00 9.35
C VAL A 282 9.15 -0.18 8.30
N TYR A 283 8.89 0.11 7.03
CA TYR A 283 9.92 0.03 5.99
C TYR A 283 10.91 1.19 6.15
N GLN A 284 10.40 2.43 6.28
CA GLN A 284 11.22 3.61 6.57
C GLN A 284 12.05 3.39 7.84
N PHE A 285 11.44 2.90 8.92
CA PHE A 285 12.15 2.60 10.16
C PHE A 285 13.23 1.53 9.96
N HIS A 286 12.86 0.35 9.44
CA HIS A 286 13.76 -0.82 9.45
C HIS A 286 14.89 -0.75 8.42
N HIS A 287 14.64 -0.12 7.26
CA HIS A 287 15.54 -0.17 6.11
C HIS A 287 16.19 1.18 5.79
N ILE A 288 15.61 2.30 6.23
CA ILE A 288 16.12 3.63 5.89
C ILE A 288 16.69 4.35 7.11
N PHE A 289 15.91 4.42 8.20
CA PHE A 289 16.29 5.19 9.37
C PHE A 289 17.22 4.41 10.30
N VAL A 290 16.98 3.11 10.45
CA VAL A 290 17.83 2.20 11.24
C VAL A 290 18.23 0.98 10.40
N PRO A 291 18.91 1.13 9.25
CA PRO A 291 19.40 -0.03 8.50
C PRO A 291 20.39 -0.86 9.34
N PRO A 292 20.61 -2.15 9.03
CA PRO A 292 21.60 -2.96 9.75
C PRO A 292 23.03 -2.40 9.71
N SER A 293 23.37 -1.58 8.70
CA SER A 293 24.65 -0.86 8.64
C SER A 293 24.80 0.19 9.75
N SER A 294 23.72 0.77 10.26
CA SER A 294 23.72 1.74 11.35
C SER A 294 23.42 1.12 12.73
N ASP A 295 22.99 -0.15 12.78
CA ASP A 295 22.78 -0.93 14.00
C ASP A 295 23.66 -2.19 14.07
N THR A 296 24.97 -2.02 13.93
CA THR A 296 25.95 -3.13 13.92
C THR A 296 25.98 -3.98 15.19
N ARG A 297 25.45 -3.45 16.30
CA ARG A 297 25.38 -4.13 17.60
C ARG A 297 23.99 -4.73 17.89
N GLY A 298 23.03 -4.63 16.96
CA GLY A 298 21.68 -5.18 17.12
C GLY A 298 20.88 -4.55 18.28
N ARG A 299 21.16 -3.29 18.63
CA ARG A 299 20.49 -2.60 19.74
C ARG A 299 19.03 -2.30 19.43
N TRP A 300 18.68 -2.21 18.16
CA TRP A 300 17.32 -1.93 17.69
C TRP A 300 16.54 -3.19 17.32
N SER A 301 17.17 -4.37 17.28
CA SER A 301 16.50 -5.61 16.87
C SER A 301 15.23 -5.90 17.68
N ARG A 302 15.26 -5.74 19.02
CA ARG A 302 14.07 -5.96 19.85
C ARG A 302 12.97 -4.92 19.59
N CYS A 303 13.35 -3.66 19.41
CA CYS A 303 12.43 -2.56 19.12
C CYS A 303 11.78 -2.71 17.72
N LYS A 304 12.54 -3.18 16.73
CA LYS A 304 12.03 -3.49 15.38
C LYS A 304 11.04 -4.66 15.39
N SER A 305 11.29 -5.69 16.19
CA SER A 305 10.39 -6.84 16.30
C SER A 305 9.15 -6.56 17.14
N ASP A 306 9.27 -5.66 18.11
CA ASP A 306 8.21 -5.31 19.05
C ASP A 306 8.37 -3.84 19.50
N PRO A 307 7.52 -2.92 19.00
CA PRO A 307 7.52 -1.53 19.41
C PRO A 307 7.31 -1.31 20.92
N GLY A 308 6.69 -2.26 21.63
CA GLY A 308 6.55 -2.23 23.09
C GLY A 308 7.87 -2.51 23.82
N ALA A 309 8.85 -3.13 23.16
CA ALA A 309 10.18 -3.42 23.70
C ALA A 309 11.21 -2.30 23.48
N CYS A 310 10.83 -1.22 22.79
CA CYS A 310 11.70 -0.06 22.59
C CYS A 310 12.00 0.65 23.92
N SER A 311 13.25 1.04 24.12
CA SER A 311 13.60 1.91 25.25
C SER A 311 13.02 3.32 25.07
N THR A 312 12.92 4.10 26.15
CA THR A 312 12.50 5.51 26.08
C THR A 312 13.33 6.30 25.06
N SER A 313 14.65 6.09 25.01
CA SER A 313 15.51 6.77 24.04
C SER A 313 15.20 6.37 22.59
N GLN A 314 14.92 5.08 22.34
CA GLN A 314 14.54 4.61 21.00
C GLN A 314 13.20 5.22 20.56
N ILE A 315 12.22 5.28 21.47
CA ILE A 315 10.94 5.96 21.21
C ILE A 315 11.16 7.45 20.94
N THR A 316 11.98 8.15 21.72
CA THR A 316 12.30 9.58 21.44
C THR A 316 12.92 9.76 20.06
N THR A 317 13.83 8.88 19.65
CA THR A 317 14.43 8.91 18.31
C THR A 317 13.39 8.66 17.21
N LEU A 318 12.47 7.70 17.39
CA LEU A 318 11.37 7.45 16.46
C LEU A 318 10.35 8.60 16.40
N GLN A 319 10.07 9.23 17.54
CA GLN A 319 9.25 10.45 17.58
C GLN A 319 9.92 11.60 16.81
N GLY A 320 11.26 11.66 16.79
CA GLY A 320 12.01 12.55 15.90
C GLY A 320 11.70 12.30 14.42
N MET A 321 11.66 11.02 13.99
CA MET A 321 11.27 10.65 12.62
C MET A 321 9.84 11.10 12.30
N ARG A 322 8.89 10.90 13.22
CA ARG A 322 7.52 11.44 13.08
C ARG A 322 7.52 12.95 12.92
N THR A 323 8.27 13.69 13.75
CA THR A 323 8.36 15.15 13.65
C THR A 323 8.87 15.57 12.27
N SER A 324 9.90 14.89 11.73
CA SER A 324 10.38 15.16 10.38
C SER A 324 9.33 14.90 9.29
N MET A 325 8.48 13.87 9.43
CA MET A 325 7.35 13.65 8.53
C MET A 325 6.36 14.81 8.57
N LEU A 326 5.95 15.22 9.78
CA LEU A 326 4.99 16.32 9.93
C LEU A 326 5.54 17.65 9.40
N THR A 327 6.82 17.95 9.66
CA THR A 327 7.47 19.14 9.07
C THR A 327 7.47 19.09 7.53
N ALA A 328 7.70 17.93 6.92
CA ALA A 328 7.62 17.80 5.46
C ALA A 328 6.19 17.94 4.91
N LEU A 329 5.17 17.70 5.76
CA LEU A 329 3.76 17.77 5.40
C LEU A 329 3.10 19.11 5.75
N GLU A 330 3.73 19.93 6.60
CA GLU A 330 3.18 21.17 7.16
C GLU A 330 2.62 22.11 6.10
N GLN A 331 3.33 22.30 4.99
CA GLN A 331 2.89 23.17 3.89
C GLN A 331 1.61 22.69 3.20
N PHE A 332 1.24 21.42 3.35
CA PHE A 332 0.04 20.84 2.75
C PHE A 332 -1.11 20.71 3.74
N GLU A 333 -0.91 20.95 5.03
CA GLU A 333 -1.99 20.82 6.02
C GLU A 333 -3.14 21.80 5.73
N ALA A 334 -2.82 23.00 5.24
CA ALA A 334 -3.78 24.02 4.85
C ALA A 334 -4.27 23.89 3.39
N GLU A 335 -3.70 23.00 2.57
CA GLU A 335 -4.09 22.83 1.17
C GLU A 335 -5.38 22.00 1.07
N PRO A 336 -6.51 22.59 0.62
CA PRO A 336 -7.82 21.91 0.59
C PRO A 336 -7.87 20.72 -0.36
N LYS A 337 -7.05 20.71 -1.42
CA LYS A 337 -7.03 19.59 -2.39
C LYS A 337 -6.21 18.41 -1.92
N VAL A 338 -5.34 18.60 -0.92
CA VAL A 338 -4.55 17.53 -0.35
C VAL A 338 -5.34 16.93 0.82
N GLY A 339 -5.37 15.61 0.95
CA GLY A 339 -5.85 14.92 2.14
C GLY A 339 -4.72 14.15 2.82
N MET A 340 -4.88 13.82 4.09
CA MET A 340 -3.91 12.98 4.79
C MET A 340 -4.54 12.19 5.94
N PHE A 341 -4.06 10.97 6.12
CA PHE A 341 -4.29 10.11 7.28
C PHE A 341 -2.93 9.64 7.80
N ILE A 342 -2.44 10.30 8.84
CA ILE A 342 -1.13 10.06 9.45
C ILE A 342 -1.34 9.44 10.84
N ASN A 343 -1.30 8.10 10.93
CA ASN A 343 -1.52 7.38 12.19
C ASN A 343 -0.22 7.09 12.95
N SER A 344 -0.35 6.79 14.25
CA SER A 344 0.79 6.45 15.12
C SER A 344 1.11 4.96 15.20
N CYS A 345 0.53 4.12 14.33
CA CYS A 345 0.73 2.68 14.33
C CYS A 345 2.03 2.31 13.64
N PHE A 346 2.71 1.26 14.06
CA PHE A 346 3.82 0.70 13.28
C PHE A 346 3.24 -0.18 12.16
N ALA A 347 3.16 0.33 10.94
CA ALA A 347 2.57 -0.37 9.82
C ALA A 347 3.21 0.01 8.49
N HIS A 348 2.96 -0.80 7.45
CA HIS A 348 3.32 -0.53 6.05
C HIS A 348 2.26 -1.19 5.17
N CYS A 349 1.75 -0.49 4.14
CA CYS A 349 0.60 -0.92 3.32
C CYS A 349 -0.70 -1.13 4.10
N GLN A 350 -1.41 -0.05 4.39
CA GLN A 350 -2.62 -0.10 5.21
C GLN A 350 -3.93 -0.22 4.43
N SER A 351 -3.94 0.18 3.15
CA SER A 351 -5.16 0.23 2.32
C SER A 351 -5.61 -1.14 1.81
N GLU A 352 -4.69 -2.07 1.62
CA GLU A 352 -4.98 -3.40 1.05
C GLU A 352 -5.25 -4.47 2.11
N LEU A 353 -4.96 -4.18 3.38
CA LEU A 353 -5.20 -5.08 4.50
C LEU A 353 -6.52 -4.70 5.18
N GLN A 354 -7.44 -5.67 5.30
CA GLN A 354 -8.76 -5.39 5.87
C GLN A 354 -8.68 -4.93 7.32
N ASP A 355 -7.77 -5.53 8.10
CA ASP A 355 -7.55 -5.23 9.52
C ASP A 355 -7.18 -3.76 9.76
N THR A 356 -6.59 -3.08 8.78
CA THR A 356 -6.27 -1.65 8.89
C THR A 356 -7.23 -0.77 8.12
N TRP A 357 -7.80 -1.26 7.01
CA TRP A 357 -8.64 -0.46 6.13
C TRP A 357 -10.01 -0.13 6.75
N PHE A 358 -10.80 -1.16 7.10
CA PHE A 358 -12.20 -0.96 7.51
C PHE A 358 -12.80 -2.05 8.42
N ALA A 359 -12.00 -2.99 8.95
CA ALA A 359 -12.46 -3.94 9.96
C ALA A 359 -13.06 -3.23 11.21
N PRO A 360 -13.91 -3.89 12.00
CA PRO A 360 -14.51 -3.30 13.21
C PRO A 360 -13.50 -2.73 14.21
N ASN A 361 -12.33 -3.36 14.32
CA ASN A 361 -11.22 -2.97 15.19
C ASN A 361 -10.09 -2.27 14.44
N SER A 362 -10.30 -1.78 13.21
CA SER A 362 -9.24 -1.06 12.49
C SER A 362 -8.76 0.20 13.24
N PRO A 363 -7.51 0.65 13.00
CA PRO A 363 -7.00 1.88 13.58
C PRO A 363 -7.88 3.06 13.22
N MET A 364 -8.10 3.93 14.20
CA MET A 364 -8.96 5.10 14.08
C MET A 364 -8.28 6.32 14.65
N ILE A 365 -8.31 7.41 13.90
CA ILE A 365 -7.86 8.71 14.40
C ILE A 365 -9.08 9.48 14.89
N ARG A 366 -8.95 10.09 16.07
CA ARG A 366 -9.96 10.99 16.61
C ARG A 366 -9.92 12.32 15.86
N ASN A 367 -10.91 12.55 15.00
CA ASN A 367 -10.98 13.76 14.18
C ASN A 367 -12.18 14.64 14.55
N LYS A 368 -12.07 15.94 14.25
CA LYS A 368 -13.20 16.87 14.35
C LYS A 368 -14.00 16.79 13.07
N VAL A 369 -15.23 16.29 13.15
CA VAL A 369 -16.18 16.25 12.05
C VAL A 369 -17.19 17.39 12.22
N PHE A 370 -17.46 18.09 11.12
CA PHE A 370 -18.53 19.08 11.05
C PHE A 370 -19.75 18.42 10.44
N ILE A 371 -20.77 18.13 11.25
CA ILE A 371 -22.05 17.65 10.72
C ILE A 371 -22.96 18.86 10.52
N ILE A 372 -23.42 19.06 9.29
CA ILE A 372 -24.50 20.00 8.98
C ILE A 372 -25.81 19.25 9.16
N TYR A 373 -26.55 19.56 10.23
CA TYR A 373 -27.94 19.14 10.33
C TYR A 373 -28.79 20.05 9.46
N GLN A 374 -29.30 19.56 8.33
CA GLN A 374 -30.48 20.15 7.71
C GLN A 374 -31.71 19.54 8.37
N ASN A 375 -32.32 20.25 9.32
CA ASN A 375 -33.61 19.84 9.89
C ASN A 375 -34.52 21.05 10.14
N LYS A 376 -35.29 21.40 9.10
CA LYS A 376 -36.76 21.67 9.10
C LYS A 376 -37.12 22.63 7.96
N LEU A 377 -37.97 22.15 7.04
CA LEU A 377 -38.72 23.01 6.12
C LEU A 377 -39.83 23.69 6.91
N TYR A 378 -39.83 25.02 7.00
CA TYR A 378 -41.00 25.77 7.47
C TYR A 378 -41.71 26.40 6.27
N LEU A 379 -42.97 26.03 6.07
CA LEU A 379 -43.86 26.73 5.14
C LEU A 379 -44.43 27.95 5.87
N HIS A 380 -43.83 29.12 5.67
CA HIS A 380 -44.49 30.39 5.95
C HIS A 380 -45.07 30.94 4.65
N ALA A 381 -46.40 30.93 4.55
CA ALA A 381 -47.08 31.74 3.55
C ALA A 381 -47.13 33.21 4.03
N PRO A 382 -46.92 34.21 3.16
CA PRO A 382 -46.62 34.08 1.73
C PRO A 382 -45.10 34.21 1.46
N PHE A 383 -44.48 33.08 1.10
CA PHE A 383 -43.21 32.94 0.37
C PHE A 383 -41.91 33.50 0.98
N GLN A 384 -41.28 32.68 1.84
CA GLN A 384 -39.82 32.58 1.92
C GLN A 384 -39.41 31.17 2.40
N LEU A 385 -38.55 30.50 1.64
CA LEU A 385 -37.84 29.30 2.08
C LEU A 385 -36.64 29.76 2.93
N ALA A 386 -36.64 29.43 4.22
CA ALA A 386 -35.49 29.61 5.09
C ALA A 386 -35.06 28.26 5.65
N THR A 387 -33.77 27.95 5.54
CA THR A 387 -33.13 26.81 6.18
C THR A 387 -32.16 27.35 7.24
N ASP A 388 -32.42 27.09 8.52
CA ASP A 388 -31.41 27.27 9.56
C ASP A 388 -30.61 25.95 9.67
N GLY A 389 -29.40 25.96 9.14
CA GLY A 389 -28.45 24.87 9.36
C GLY A 389 -27.71 25.06 10.68
N ALA A 390 -27.79 24.09 11.58
CA ALA A 390 -26.93 24.06 12.76
C ALA A 390 -25.67 23.24 12.44
N LEU A 391 -24.50 23.87 12.57
CA LEU A 391 -23.20 23.20 12.56
C LEU A 391 -22.94 22.63 13.95
N VAL A 392 -22.87 21.30 14.07
CA VAL A 392 -22.48 20.64 15.32
C VAL A 392 -21.08 20.06 15.15
N ASN A 393 -20.16 20.48 16.01
CA ASN A 393 -18.83 19.90 16.11
C ASN A 393 -18.91 18.61 16.92
N MET A 394 -18.69 17.46 16.28
CA MET A 394 -18.51 16.20 16.99
C MET A 394 -17.08 15.70 16.81
N MET A 395 -16.54 15.10 17.87
CA MET A 395 -15.30 14.35 17.77
C MET A 395 -15.67 12.90 17.49
N GLU A 396 -15.27 12.41 16.32
CA GLU A 396 -15.56 11.06 15.87
C GLU A 396 -14.26 10.31 15.59
N PHE A 397 -14.24 9.02 15.90
CA PHE A 397 -13.14 8.13 15.55
C PHE A 397 -13.39 7.65 14.12
N GLN A 398 -12.50 8.03 13.19
CA GLN A 398 -12.63 7.66 11.79
C GLN A 398 -11.55 6.66 11.40
N LYS A 399 -11.95 5.62 10.68
CA LYS A 399 -11.07 4.64 10.04
C LYS A 399 -10.49 5.21 8.76
N ILE A 400 -9.48 4.52 8.24
CA ILE A 400 -8.82 4.90 6.98
C ILE A 400 -9.84 5.01 5.83
N ALA A 401 -10.68 3.99 5.64
CA ALA A 401 -11.64 3.96 4.54
C ALA A 401 -12.60 5.15 4.57
N GLU A 402 -13.05 5.55 5.77
CA GLU A 402 -14.00 6.64 5.97
C GLU A 402 -13.36 7.98 5.61
N VAL A 403 -12.14 8.27 6.10
CA VAL A 403 -11.45 9.54 5.78
C VAL A 403 -11.09 9.62 4.29
N VAL A 404 -10.68 8.51 3.69
CA VAL A 404 -10.37 8.45 2.25
C VAL A 404 -11.63 8.65 1.41
N GLY A 405 -12.75 8.01 1.78
CA GLY A 405 -14.06 8.19 1.15
C GLY A 405 -14.55 9.64 1.26
N ASP A 406 -14.50 10.21 2.46
CA ASP A 406 -14.90 11.58 2.75
C ASP A 406 -14.12 12.60 1.93
N TRP A 407 -12.80 12.42 1.83
CA TRP A 407 -11.97 13.26 0.98
C TRP A 407 -12.24 13.06 -0.52
N TYR A 408 -12.45 11.82 -0.95
CA TYR A 408 -12.69 11.54 -2.37
C TYR A 408 -14.01 12.14 -2.84
N PHE A 409 -15.08 12.01 -2.06
CA PHE A 409 -16.42 12.50 -2.40
C PHE A 409 -16.75 13.88 -1.85
N GLU A 410 -15.80 14.54 -1.16
CA GLU A 410 -15.95 15.89 -0.61
C GLU A 410 -17.10 15.99 0.40
N SER A 411 -17.31 14.92 1.18
CA SER A 411 -18.38 14.79 2.18
C SER A 411 -17.94 15.07 3.62
N GLY A 412 -16.63 15.20 3.88
CA GLY A 412 -16.13 15.30 5.25
C GLY A 412 -14.69 15.78 5.38
N ALA A 413 -14.09 15.47 6.53
CA ALA A 413 -12.74 15.92 6.88
C ALA A 413 -11.68 15.24 6.01
N ALA A 414 -10.75 16.03 5.47
CA ALA A 414 -9.67 15.54 4.61
C ALA A 414 -8.35 15.30 5.35
N LYS A 415 -8.25 15.67 6.63
CA LYS A 415 -6.99 15.68 7.40
C LYS A 415 -7.21 14.98 8.73
N ALA A 416 -6.47 13.90 8.97
CA ALA A 416 -6.44 13.18 10.23
C ALA A 416 -4.97 12.90 10.58
N ILE A 417 -4.45 13.58 11.60
CA ILE A 417 -3.08 13.38 12.10
C ILE A 417 -3.19 12.95 13.55
N ASP A 418 -2.63 11.79 13.84
CA ASP A 418 -2.65 11.18 15.15
C ASP A 418 -1.56 11.75 16.07
N CYS A 419 -1.64 11.44 17.36
CA CYS A 419 -0.63 11.79 18.35
C CYS A 419 0.69 11.00 18.17
N ALA A 420 1.67 11.21 19.05
CA ALA A 420 2.93 10.46 19.02
C ALA A 420 2.77 9.14 19.79
N TYR A 421 3.29 8.04 19.25
CA TYR A 421 3.27 6.73 19.91
C TYR A 421 3.95 6.80 21.29
N PRO A 422 3.45 6.07 22.32
CA PRO A 422 2.29 5.17 22.31
C PRO A 422 1.02 5.87 22.83
N CYS A 423 0.18 6.39 21.94
CA CYS A 423 -1.01 7.13 22.35
C CYS A 423 -2.32 6.55 21.80
N ASP A 424 -2.31 5.99 20.58
CA ASP A 424 -3.48 5.39 19.96
C ASP A 424 -3.61 3.92 20.36
N SER A 425 -4.62 3.63 21.18
CA SER A 425 -4.94 2.27 21.63
C SER A 425 -5.68 1.43 20.59
N THR A 426 -6.09 2.03 19.47
CA THR A 426 -6.73 1.33 18.34
C THR A 426 -5.71 0.81 17.33
N CYS A 427 -4.43 1.18 17.49
CA CYS A 427 -3.39 0.78 16.57
C CYS A 427 -3.13 -0.72 16.54
N HIS A 428 -3.14 -1.25 15.31
CA HIS A 428 -2.61 -2.57 15.00
C HIS A 428 -1.20 -2.42 14.48
N ASN A 429 -0.20 -2.73 15.31
CA ASN A 429 1.19 -2.73 14.88
C ASN A 429 1.44 -3.95 13.98
N ILE A 430 1.59 -3.73 12.68
CA ILE A 430 1.89 -4.74 11.67
C ILE A 430 3.39 -4.74 11.44
N ILE A 431 4.08 -5.57 12.22
CA ILE A 431 5.52 -5.79 12.09
C ILE A 431 5.73 -7.03 11.20
N PRO A 432 6.30 -6.89 10.00
CA PRO A 432 6.63 -8.04 9.18
C PRO A 432 7.71 -8.87 9.90
N SER A 433 7.52 -10.19 9.97
CA SER A 433 8.56 -11.06 10.55
C SER A 433 9.86 -10.98 9.74
N ASP A 434 11.01 -11.06 10.42
CA ASP A 434 12.35 -11.00 9.82
C ASP A 434 12.57 -11.99 8.66
N GLN A 435 11.78 -13.07 8.58
CA GLN A 435 11.85 -14.04 7.48
C GLN A 435 11.03 -13.64 6.25
N VAL A 436 9.90 -12.93 6.42
CA VAL A 436 9.10 -12.40 5.30
C VAL A 436 9.84 -11.26 4.59
N ILE A 437 10.59 -10.45 5.34
CA ILE A 437 11.46 -9.39 4.81
C ILE A 437 12.63 -10.00 4.03
N ARG A 438 13.32 -11.01 4.59
CA ARG A 438 14.42 -11.70 3.87
C ARG A 438 13.93 -12.35 2.58
N ILE A 439 12.79 -13.06 2.59
CA ILE A 439 12.24 -13.75 1.42
C ILE A 439 11.65 -12.78 0.38
N ALA A 440 11.20 -11.58 0.79
CA ALA A 440 10.72 -10.54 -0.12
C ALA A 440 11.84 -9.68 -0.74
N ASP A 441 12.99 -9.52 -0.06
CA ASP A 441 14.05 -8.56 -0.39
C ASP A 441 15.47 -9.16 -0.47
N PHE A 442 15.63 -10.45 -0.79
CA PHE A 442 16.93 -11.17 -0.70
C PHE A 442 18.12 -10.50 -1.43
N GLY A 443 17.90 -9.52 -2.32
CA GLY A 443 18.95 -8.80 -3.04
C GLY A 443 19.27 -7.36 -2.64
N GLN A 444 18.71 -6.80 -1.57
CA GLN A 444 18.87 -5.36 -1.26
C GLN A 444 19.99 -4.98 -0.26
N MET A 445 20.74 -5.94 0.31
CA MET A 445 21.63 -5.61 1.45
C MET A 445 23.01 -6.28 1.49
N ILE A 446 23.48 -6.93 0.43
CA ILE A 446 24.80 -7.60 0.44
C ILE A 446 25.92 -6.80 -0.27
N THR A 447 25.67 -5.64 -0.89
CA THR A 447 26.70 -4.92 -1.67
C THR A 447 27.48 -3.80 -0.95
N LEU A 448 27.55 -3.78 0.38
CA LEU A 448 28.48 -2.89 1.12
C LEU A 448 29.46 -3.67 1.98
N MET A 449 30.35 -4.43 1.34
CA MET A 449 31.62 -4.85 1.95
C MET A 449 32.76 -4.67 0.94
N PRO A 450 33.79 -3.86 1.24
CA PRO A 450 35.10 -4.09 0.67
C PRO A 450 35.70 -5.32 1.39
N ASN A 451 35.96 -6.39 0.65
CA ASN A 451 36.76 -7.51 1.14
C ASN A 451 38.19 -7.04 1.39
N SER A 452 38.54 -6.78 2.65
CA SER A 452 39.93 -6.89 3.11
C SER A 452 40.13 -8.31 3.63
N ASP A 453 40.78 -9.10 2.77
CA ASP A 453 41.54 -10.32 3.06
C ASP A 453 41.08 -11.52 2.23
N GLY A 454 41.82 -11.72 1.13
CA GLY A 454 41.67 -12.86 0.25
C GLY A 454 42.05 -14.16 0.95
N THR A 455 41.04 -14.98 1.26
CA THR A 455 41.19 -16.44 1.34
C THR A 455 39.91 -17.10 0.82
N SER A 456 40.11 -18.14 0.01
CA SER A 456 39.04 -18.91 -0.62
C SER A 456 38.62 -20.07 0.28
N GLY A 457 37.31 -20.25 0.47
CA GLY A 457 36.75 -21.36 1.25
C GLY A 457 35.32 -21.69 0.82
N VAL A 458 35.17 -22.79 0.09
CA VAL A 458 33.88 -23.36 -0.33
C VAL A 458 33.27 -24.10 0.86
N GLN A 459 32.04 -23.78 1.27
CA GLN A 459 31.24 -24.65 2.14
C GLN A 459 29.93 -25.07 1.46
N SER A 460 29.66 -26.36 1.57
CA SER A 460 28.83 -27.21 0.71
C SER A 460 27.37 -27.34 1.17
N GLY A 461 26.43 -26.99 0.30
CA GLY A 461 25.38 -27.83 -0.31
C GLY A 461 24.61 -28.97 0.38
N SER A 462 24.74 -29.29 1.67
CA SER A 462 24.09 -30.51 2.25
C SER A 462 23.04 -30.31 3.35
N GLN A 463 22.78 -29.08 3.82
CA GLN A 463 21.72 -28.82 4.81
C GLN A 463 20.36 -28.40 4.20
N PHE A 464 20.30 -28.15 2.90
CA PHE A 464 19.09 -27.65 2.22
C PHE A 464 18.04 -28.72 1.88
N CYS A 465 18.42 -30.00 1.83
CA CYS A 465 17.49 -31.08 1.44
C CYS A 465 16.58 -31.54 2.59
N THR A 466 17.03 -31.48 3.84
CA THR A 466 16.28 -32.02 4.98
C THR A 466 15.14 -31.11 5.44
N ILE A 467 15.24 -29.79 5.21
CA ILE A 467 14.25 -28.80 5.64
C ILE A 467 13.03 -28.76 4.69
N MET A 468 13.22 -29.01 3.40
CA MET A 468 12.12 -29.07 2.42
C MET A 468 11.18 -30.26 2.68
N ILE A 469 11.69 -31.38 3.21
CA ILE A 469 10.88 -32.56 3.51
C ILE A 469 9.98 -32.32 4.73
N VAL A 470 10.45 -31.57 5.73
CA VAL A 470 9.64 -31.21 6.91
C VAL A 470 8.52 -30.23 6.54
N TYR A 471 8.77 -29.31 5.60
CA TYR A 471 7.76 -28.33 5.16
C TYR A 471 6.63 -28.96 4.34
N LEU A 472 6.94 -29.97 3.51
CA LEU A 472 5.93 -30.75 2.78
C LEU A 472 5.10 -31.64 3.71
N TYR A 473 5.68 -32.17 4.79
CA TYR A 473 4.96 -32.99 5.77
C TYR A 473 3.98 -32.17 6.63
N VAL A 474 4.35 -30.95 7.00
CA VAL A 474 3.46 -30.05 7.77
C VAL A 474 2.29 -29.56 6.90
N LEU A 475 2.50 -29.27 5.62
CA LEU A 475 1.43 -28.88 4.70
C LEU A 475 0.45 -30.03 4.36
N LEU A 476 0.92 -31.28 4.37
CA LEU A 476 0.07 -32.47 4.16
C LEU A 476 -0.76 -32.86 5.40
N ILE A 477 -0.29 -32.54 6.60
CA ILE A 477 -1.04 -32.81 7.84
C ILE A 477 -2.13 -31.75 8.08
N VAL A 478 -1.87 -30.49 7.67
CA VAL A 478 -2.84 -29.39 7.82
C VAL A 478 -3.99 -29.50 6.80
N SER A 479 -3.80 -30.16 5.66
CA SER A 479 -4.88 -30.38 4.67
C SER A 479 -5.79 -31.59 4.94
N GLN A 480 -5.57 -32.34 6.03
CA GLN A 480 -6.44 -33.45 6.45
C GLN A 480 -7.34 -33.12 7.66
N PHE A 481 -7.31 -31.88 8.15
CA PHE A 481 -8.14 -31.43 9.27
C PHE A 481 -8.92 -30.13 9.00
N ILE A 482 -9.20 -29.81 7.73
CA ILE A 482 -10.18 -28.79 7.30
C ILE A 482 -11.14 -29.43 6.32
#